data_AF-A0A651E016-F1
#
_entry.id   AF-A0A651E016-F1
#
_cell.length_a   1.000
_cell.length_b   1.000
_cell.length_c   1.000
_cell.angle_alpha   90.00
_cell.angle_beta   90.00
_cell.angle_gamma   90.00
#
_symmetry.space_group_name_H-M   'P 1'
#
loop_
_entity.id
_entity.type
_entity.pdbx_description
1 polymer ?
#
loop_
_entity_poly.entity_id
_entity_poly.type
_entity_poly.pdbx_seq_one_letter_code
_entity_poly.pdbx_strand_id
1 'polypeptide(L)'
;MSREPTFRSPASRAILLIIIEAVILTVVIIAVFLLLPDRSGDARAVRPVITEVREAEAEPAPPAEVAEVPAPAVPEPPEPVVPETRDYPARPMVAEHVVRAGDTLWDLSSEIWGSRHLWPDLYRFNRGDIPDPDDLTIGFRLQVPESLLSDDGTLSSGAVSHLLDSYVIAYRAYRTAEAAFAERASRTGRRDLEIRSRLKRSRAQWLLYSAHRFDDTFVISRAGDIDPDDIAVVESYLTRFGRPEFSLD
;
A
#
# COMPACT_ATOMS: atom_id res chain seq x y z
N MET A 1 16.48 -10.30 -70.08
CA MET A 1 16.37 -9.14 -69.18
C MET A 1 15.67 -9.58 -67.92
N SER A 2 16.41 -10.11 -66.95
CA SER A 2 15.90 -10.44 -65.62
C SER A 2 16.75 -9.67 -64.62
N ARG A 3 16.17 -8.64 -64.00
CA ARG A 3 16.80 -7.94 -62.87
C ARG A 3 16.53 -8.78 -61.62
N GLU A 4 17.54 -9.50 -61.14
CA GLU A 4 17.54 -9.98 -59.76
C GLU A 4 17.61 -8.78 -58.82
N PRO A 5 16.77 -8.71 -57.78
CA PRO A 5 16.83 -7.63 -56.81
C PRO A 5 18.05 -7.78 -55.91
N THR A 6 18.90 -6.76 -55.99
CA THR A 6 20.17 -6.53 -55.30
C THR A 6 20.04 -6.42 -53.78
N PHE A 7 20.90 -7.17 -53.08
CA PHE A 7 21.54 -6.90 -51.77
C PHE A 7 20.68 -6.38 -50.58
N ARG A 8 20.32 -7.28 -49.65
CA ARG A 8 19.88 -6.91 -48.28
C ARG A 8 21.08 -6.52 -47.43
N SER A 9 21.20 -5.25 -47.05
CA SER A 9 22.16 -4.81 -46.03
C SER A 9 21.81 -5.42 -44.65
N PRO A 10 22.79 -5.62 -43.74
CA PRO A 10 22.53 -6.11 -42.38
C PRO A 10 21.53 -5.22 -41.61
N ALA A 11 21.51 -3.92 -41.88
CA ALA A 11 20.51 -2.98 -41.34
C ALA A 11 19.07 -3.32 -41.79
N SER A 12 18.89 -3.79 -43.02
CA SER A 12 17.56 -4.18 -43.54
C SER A 12 17.03 -5.46 -42.88
N ARG A 13 17.92 -6.35 -42.43
CA ARG A 13 17.55 -7.57 -41.69
C ARG A 13 17.17 -7.23 -40.24
N ALA A 14 17.87 -6.30 -39.60
CA ALA A 14 17.52 -5.83 -38.26
C ALA A 14 16.15 -5.12 -38.24
N ILE A 15 15.88 -4.24 -39.21
CA ILE A 15 14.59 -3.56 -39.34
C ILE A 15 13.46 -4.58 -39.59
N LEU A 16 13.69 -5.58 -40.44
CA LEU A 16 12.70 -6.63 -40.70
C LEU A 16 12.39 -7.46 -39.44
N LEU A 17 13.39 -7.76 -38.60
CA LEU A 17 13.19 -8.50 -37.36
C LEU A 17 12.39 -7.68 -36.33
N ILE A 18 12.67 -6.38 -36.21
CA ILE A 18 11.89 -5.48 -35.33
C ILE A 18 10.42 -5.40 -35.78
N ILE A 19 10.17 -5.31 -37.09
CA ILE A 19 8.81 -5.30 -37.64
C ILE A 19 8.10 -6.63 -37.35
N ILE A 20 8.78 -7.76 -37.54
CA ILE A 20 8.21 -9.09 -37.26
C ILE A 20 7.89 -9.22 -35.76
N GLU A 21 8.77 -8.80 -34.87
CA GLU A 21 8.55 -8.83 -33.42
C GLU A 21 7.36 -7.95 -33.01
N ALA A 22 7.26 -6.72 -33.54
CA ALA A 22 6.14 -5.83 -33.28
C ALA A 22 4.80 -6.41 -33.77
N VAL A 23 4.79 -7.08 -34.93
CA VAL A 23 3.59 -7.77 -35.46
C VAL A 23 3.20 -8.95 -34.57
N ILE A 24 4.17 -9.77 -34.15
CA ILE A 24 3.91 -10.90 -33.24
C ILE A 24 3.33 -10.39 -31.92
N LEU A 25 3.93 -9.34 -31.33
CA LEU A 25 3.47 -8.78 -30.06
C LEU A 25 2.04 -8.21 -30.19
N THR A 26 1.73 -7.56 -31.31
CA THR A 26 0.38 -7.05 -31.62
C THR A 26 -0.64 -8.19 -31.73
N VAL A 27 -0.30 -9.27 -32.44
CA VAL A 27 -1.17 -10.44 -32.60
C VAL A 27 -1.39 -11.15 -31.25
N VAL A 28 -0.37 -11.25 -30.41
CA VAL A 28 -0.49 -11.82 -29.05
C VAL A 28 -1.42 -10.98 -28.19
N ILE A 29 -1.31 -9.65 -28.23
CA ILE A 29 -2.21 -8.74 -27.48
C ILE A 29 -3.66 -8.91 -27.95
N ILE A 30 -3.90 -8.96 -29.27
CA ILE A 30 -5.24 -9.19 -29.83
C ILE A 30 -5.77 -10.57 -29.42
N ALA A 31 -4.94 -11.61 -29.49
CA ALA A 31 -5.32 -12.96 -29.08
C ALA A 31 -5.66 -13.03 -27.58
N VAL A 32 -4.89 -12.36 -26.72
CA VAL A 32 -5.20 -12.26 -25.29
C VAL A 32 -6.54 -11.54 -25.07
N PHE A 33 -6.81 -10.47 -25.82
CA PHE A 33 -8.08 -9.74 -25.72
C PHE A 33 -9.28 -10.54 -26.26
N LEU A 34 -9.06 -11.44 -27.23
CA LEU A 34 -10.10 -12.32 -27.78
C LEU A 34 -10.28 -13.63 -27.00
N LEU A 35 -9.26 -14.12 -26.28
CA LEU A 35 -9.32 -15.36 -25.48
C LEU A 35 -9.61 -15.11 -24.00
N LEU A 36 -9.53 -13.87 -23.50
CA LEU A 36 -10.06 -13.53 -22.18
C LEU A 36 -11.59 -13.52 -22.27
N PRO A 37 -12.31 -14.39 -21.54
CA PRO A 37 -13.76 -14.37 -21.53
C PRO A 37 -14.23 -13.02 -20.99
N ASP A 38 -15.12 -12.37 -21.75
CA ASP A 38 -15.80 -11.15 -21.37
C ASP A 38 -16.52 -11.37 -20.04
N ARG A 39 -15.96 -10.81 -18.95
CA ARG A 39 -16.59 -10.82 -17.63
C ARG A 39 -17.50 -9.61 -17.44
N SER A 40 -18.15 -9.15 -18.51
CA SER A 40 -19.29 -8.25 -18.39
C SER A 40 -20.60 -9.06 -18.45
N GLY A 41 -21.01 -9.59 -17.29
CA GLY A 41 -22.35 -10.16 -17.12
C GLY A 41 -22.44 -11.23 -16.05
N ASP A 42 -22.79 -10.84 -14.82
CA ASP A 42 -23.75 -11.58 -13.97
C ASP A 42 -24.01 -10.80 -12.66
N ALA A 43 -24.48 -9.56 -12.77
CA ALA A 43 -25.22 -8.92 -11.68
C ALA A 43 -26.67 -9.41 -11.74
N ARG A 44 -26.86 -10.69 -11.39
CA ARG A 44 -28.17 -11.32 -11.29
C ARG A 44 -28.90 -10.72 -10.09
N ALA A 45 -30.10 -10.21 -10.35
CA ALA A 45 -30.97 -9.51 -9.42
C ALA A 45 -31.05 -10.15 -8.02
N VAL A 46 -30.59 -9.41 -7.01
CA VAL A 46 -30.88 -9.69 -5.61
C VAL A 46 -32.24 -9.05 -5.29
N ARG A 47 -33.28 -9.89 -5.19
CA ARG A 47 -34.59 -9.48 -4.66
C ARG A 47 -34.44 -9.20 -3.15
N PRO A 48 -34.92 -8.07 -2.61
CA PRO A 48 -34.96 -7.88 -1.17
C PRO A 48 -36.06 -8.78 -0.59
N VAL A 49 -35.67 -9.70 0.31
CA VAL A 49 -36.60 -10.39 1.19
C VAL A 49 -36.94 -9.44 2.32
N ILE A 50 -38.15 -8.90 2.29
CA ILE A 50 -38.78 -8.22 3.43
C ILE A 50 -39.27 -9.33 4.36
N THR A 51 -38.67 -9.44 5.54
CA THR A 51 -39.20 -10.28 6.62
C THR A 51 -40.13 -9.41 7.47
N GLU A 52 -41.44 -9.64 7.36
CA GLU A 52 -42.43 -9.19 8.34
C GLU A 52 -42.12 -9.84 9.70
N VAL A 53 -41.90 -9.01 10.73
CA VAL A 53 -41.99 -9.47 12.12
C VAL A 53 -43.43 -9.25 12.56
N ARG A 54 -44.15 -10.37 12.71
CA ARG A 54 -45.51 -10.42 13.23
C ARG A 54 -45.49 -10.29 14.75
N GLU A 55 -46.20 -9.28 15.22
CA GLU A 55 -46.59 -9.00 16.60
C GLU A 55 -47.63 -10.02 17.11
N ALA A 56 -47.43 -10.54 18.32
CA ALA A 56 -48.41 -11.24 19.17
C ALA A 56 -47.86 -11.18 20.62
N GLU A 57 -48.28 -10.20 21.43
CA GLU A 57 -49.49 -10.16 22.28
C GLU A 57 -49.23 -10.73 23.70
N ALA A 58 -49.43 -9.84 24.69
CA ALA A 58 -49.24 -9.99 26.14
C ALA A 58 -50.32 -10.88 26.80
N GLU A 59 -50.11 -11.53 27.96
CA GLU A 59 -50.38 -11.05 29.34
C GLU A 59 -50.24 -12.26 30.32
N PRO A 60 -50.30 -12.15 31.67
CA PRO A 60 -49.91 -11.07 32.60
C PRO A 60 -49.06 -11.57 33.80
N ALA A 61 -48.46 -10.65 34.58
CA ALA A 61 -47.79 -10.90 35.87
C ALA A 61 -48.77 -10.76 37.07
N PRO A 62 -48.48 -11.29 38.29
CA PRO A 62 -47.86 -10.47 39.36
C PRO A 62 -47.12 -11.29 40.48
N PRO A 63 -46.66 -10.72 41.62
CA PRO A 63 -46.02 -9.42 41.88
C PRO A 63 -44.68 -9.52 42.67
N ALA A 64 -43.83 -8.50 42.47
CA ALA A 64 -42.96 -7.85 43.46
C ALA A 64 -42.05 -8.70 44.39
N GLU A 65 -40.76 -8.73 44.06
CA GLU A 65 -39.70 -8.56 45.08
C GLU A 65 -38.83 -7.37 44.66
N VAL A 66 -38.91 -6.32 45.46
CA VAL A 66 -38.20 -5.06 45.29
C VAL A 66 -36.76 -5.29 45.75
N ALA A 67 -35.85 -5.49 44.79
CA ALA A 67 -34.43 -5.27 45.00
C ALA A 67 -34.08 -3.91 44.40
N GLU A 68 -33.60 -3.00 45.24
CA GLU A 68 -33.20 -1.64 44.85
C GLU A 68 -32.20 -1.65 43.69
N VAL A 69 -32.54 -0.86 42.67
CA VAL A 69 -31.72 -0.56 41.51
C VAL A 69 -30.70 0.50 41.92
N PRO A 70 -29.38 0.26 41.89
CA PRO A 70 -28.45 1.38 41.81
C PRO A 70 -28.56 1.97 40.40
N ALA A 71 -28.77 3.29 40.36
CA ALA A 71 -28.97 4.10 39.17
C ALA A 71 -27.92 3.83 38.06
N PRO A 72 -28.31 3.98 36.77
CA PRO A 72 -27.48 3.63 35.62
C PRO A 72 -26.29 4.58 35.52
N ALA A 73 -25.08 4.02 35.57
CA ALA A 73 -23.92 4.69 35.02
C ALA A 73 -24.09 4.74 33.50
N VAL A 74 -24.42 5.92 33.00
CA VAL A 74 -24.31 6.28 31.58
C VAL A 74 -22.89 5.89 31.14
N PRO A 75 -22.68 5.09 30.08
CA PRO A 75 -21.34 4.89 29.57
C PRO A 75 -20.82 6.24 29.07
N GLU A 76 -19.81 6.74 29.76
CA GLU A 76 -18.97 7.84 29.29
C GLU A 76 -18.47 7.46 27.89
N PRO A 77 -18.59 8.35 26.87
CA PRO A 77 -18.02 8.11 25.56
C PRO A 77 -16.55 7.69 25.73
N PRO A 78 -16.05 6.67 25.02
CA PRO A 78 -14.66 6.29 25.19
C PRO A 78 -13.79 7.50 24.89
N GLU A 79 -13.05 7.96 25.90
CA GLU A 79 -11.98 8.93 25.71
C GLU A 79 -11.11 8.42 24.56
N PRO A 80 -10.74 9.30 23.61
CA PRO A 80 -9.85 8.89 22.54
C PRO A 80 -8.55 8.41 23.19
N VAL A 81 -8.27 7.11 23.07
CA VAL A 81 -6.97 6.56 23.38
C VAL A 81 -6.01 7.13 22.35
N VAL A 82 -5.43 8.29 22.65
CA VAL A 82 -4.34 8.88 21.88
C VAL A 82 -3.09 8.09 22.28
N PRO A 83 -2.49 7.26 21.39
CA PRO A 83 -1.24 6.63 21.74
C PRO A 83 -0.13 7.69 21.61
N GLU A 84 0.44 8.07 22.74
CA GLU A 84 1.63 8.92 22.82
C GLU A 84 2.77 8.31 21.97
N THR A 85 3.28 9.06 20.99
CA THR A 85 4.68 8.92 20.52
C THR A 85 5.10 10.16 19.72
N ARG A 86 5.76 11.11 20.42
CA ARG A 86 6.44 12.32 19.92
C ARG A 86 5.73 12.99 18.73
N ASP A 87 4.74 13.80 19.10
CA ASP A 87 3.86 14.51 18.19
C ASP A 87 4.63 15.54 17.36
N TYR A 88 4.92 15.16 16.11
CA TYR A 88 4.65 16.12 15.04
C TYR A 88 3.18 16.55 15.19
N PRO A 89 2.86 17.85 15.12
CA PRO A 89 1.52 18.33 15.41
C PRO A 89 0.49 17.51 14.63
N ALA A 90 -0.59 17.13 15.30
CA ALA A 90 -1.69 16.42 14.67
C ALA A 90 -2.12 17.21 13.43
N ARG A 91 -1.90 16.63 12.25
CA ARG A 91 -2.22 17.27 10.98
C ARG A 91 -3.72 17.13 10.72
N PRO A 92 -4.39 18.21 10.29
CA PRO A 92 -5.79 18.13 9.93
C PRO A 92 -5.98 17.22 8.71
N MET A 93 -7.08 16.48 8.70
CA MET A 93 -7.55 15.79 7.50
C MET A 93 -8.12 16.83 6.54
N VAL A 94 -7.61 16.87 5.30
CA VAL A 94 -8.00 17.86 4.29
C VAL A 94 -8.86 17.26 3.17
N ALA A 95 -8.76 15.95 2.96
CA ALA A 95 -9.51 15.24 1.93
C ALA A 95 -9.71 13.76 2.27
N GLU A 96 -10.54 13.11 1.46
CA GLU A 96 -10.73 11.66 1.46
C GLU A 96 -10.69 11.15 0.02
N HIS A 97 -10.03 10.02 -0.20
CA HIS A 97 -9.94 9.37 -1.51
C HIS A 97 -10.58 7.97 -1.45
N VAL A 98 -11.50 7.68 -2.36
CA VAL A 98 -12.07 6.34 -2.49
C VAL A 98 -11.16 5.50 -3.38
N VAL A 99 -10.50 4.50 -2.78
CA VAL A 99 -9.55 3.61 -3.45
C VAL A 99 -10.20 2.92 -4.65
N ARG A 100 -9.51 2.99 -5.80
CA ARG A 100 -9.89 2.39 -7.07
C ARG A 100 -8.96 1.23 -7.41
N ALA A 101 -9.37 0.43 -8.40
CA ALA A 101 -8.54 -0.66 -8.89
C ALA A 101 -7.25 -0.10 -9.51
N GLY A 102 -6.11 -0.59 -9.06
CA GLY A 102 -4.79 -0.16 -9.53
C GLY A 102 -4.15 0.95 -8.69
N ASP A 103 -4.90 1.55 -7.74
CA ASP A 103 -4.33 2.54 -6.83
C ASP A 103 -3.24 1.91 -5.97
N THR A 104 -2.18 2.68 -5.76
CA THR A 104 -1.12 2.36 -4.79
C THR A 104 -0.89 3.59 -3.92
N LEU A 105 -0.44 3.39 -2.67
CA LEU A 105 -0.08 4.52 -1.82
C LEU A 105 1.03 5.38 -2.45
N TRP A 106 1.90 4.76 -3.26
CA TRP A 106 2.96 5.42 -4.01
C TRP A 106 2.39 6.40 -5.04
N ASP A 107 1.50 5.94 -5.91
CA ASP A 107 0.91 6.76 -6.96
C ASP A 107 -0.01 7.83 -6.37
N LEU A 108 -0.83 7.47 -5.38
CA LEU A 108 -1.71 8.41 -4.67
C LEU A 108 -0.92 9.52 -3.98
N SER A 109 0.20 9.20 -3.33
CA SER A 109 1.06 10.23 -2.72
C SER A 109 1.63 11.19 -3.78
N SER A 110 1.93 10.69 -4.97
CA SER A 110 2.37 11.53 -6.09
C SER A 110 1.24 12.45 -6.57
N GLU A 111 0.05 11.88 -6.79
CA GLU A 111 -1.11 12.63 -7.28
C GLU A 111 -1.60 13.69 -6.30
N ILE A 112 -1.59 13.38 -5.00
CA ILE A 112 -2.14 14.24 -3.94
C ILE A 112 -1.13 15.31 -3.51
N TRP A 113 0.13 14.92 -3.28
CA TRP A 113 1.14 15.80 -2.68
C TRP A 113 2.28 16.17 -3.62
N GLY A 114 2.27 15.68 -4.87
CA GLY A 114 3.36 15.92 -5.82
C GLY A 114 4.66 15.22 -5.43
N SER A 115 4.60 14.22 -4.54
CA SER A 115 5.76 13.41 -4.20
C SER A 115 5.35 12.00 -3.83
N ARG A 116 5.69 11.06 -4.69
CA ARG A 116 5.58 9.62 -4.41
C ARG A 116 6.33 9.19 -3.15
N HIS A 117 7.33 9.94 -2.69
CA HIS A 117 8.17 9.57 -1.54
C HIS A 117 7.52 9.85 -0.17
N LEU A 118 6.36 10.52 -0.17
CA LEU A 118 5.58 10.75 1.04
C LEU A 118 4.59 9.62 1.33
N TRP A 119 4.50 8.58 0.50
CA TRP A 119 3.55 7.50 0.71
C TRP A 119 3.62 6.82 2.10
N PRO A 120 4.80 6.67 2.77
CA PRO A 120 4.83 6.05 4.10
C PRO A 120 4.07 6.88 5.14
N ASP A 121 3.99 8.19 4.92
CA ASP A 121 3.21 9.11 5.73
C ASP A 121 1.70 8.90 5.56
N LEU A 122 1.25 8.80 4.30
CA LEU A 122 -0.13 8.43 3.97
C LEU A 122 -0.51 7.07 4.56
N TYR A 123 0.41 6.10 4.46
CA TYR A 123 0.26 4.80 5.12
C TYR A 123 0.12 4.95 6.63
N ARG A 124 1.04 5.68 7.30
CA ARG A 124 1.03 5.86 8.76
C ARG A 124 -0.31 6.38 9.26
N PHE A 125 -0.93 7.31 8.53
CA PHE A 125 -2.21 7.89 8.89
C PHE A 125 -3.36 6.86 8.84
N ASN A 126 -3.30 5.90 7.90
CA ASN A 126 -4.35 4.91 7.65
C ASN A 126 -4.01 3.49 8.14
N ARG A 127 -2.86 3.31 8.80
CA ARG A 127 -2.29 1.99 9.15
C ARG A 127 -3.17 1.15 10.08
N GLY A 128 -4.15 1.78 10.75
CA GLY A 128 -5.12 1.06 11.59
C GLY A 128 -6.03 0.15 10.76
N ASP A 129 -6.33 0.55 9.53
CA ASP A 129 -7.23 -0.15 8.61
C ASP A 129 -6.49 -0.79 7.43
N ILE A 130 -5.21 -0.44 7.22
CA ILE A 130 -4.34 -1.00 6.17
C ILE A 130 -3.20 -1.77 6.83
N PRO A 131 -3.30 -3.11 6.99
CA PRO A 131 -2.24 -3.90 7.63
C PRO A 131 -0.99 -4.08 6.77
N ASP A 132 -1.14 -4.06 5.45
CA ASP A 132 -0.07 -4.22 4.47
C ASP A 132 -0.11 -3.03 3.48
N PRO A 133 0.97 -2.23 3.36
CA PRO A 133 0.99 -1.08 2.46
C PRO A 133 0.69 -1.37 0.98
N ASP A 134 0.90 -2.61 0.53
CA ASP A 134 0.62 -3.02 -0.85
C ASP A 134 -0.83 -3.54 -1.05
N ASP A 135 -1.64 -3.60 0.01
CA ASP A 135 -2.98 -4.20 -0.01
C ASP A 135 -4.06 -3.14 0.27
N LEU A 136 -4.36 -2.34 -0.75
CA LEU A 136 -5.44 -1.36 -0.71
C LEU A 136 -6.76 -2.00 -1.16
N THR A 137 -7.75 -2.01 -0.26
CA THR A 137 -9.07 -2.54 -0.57
C THR A 137 -9.85 -1.56 -1.44
N ILE A 138 -10.32 -2.01 -2.60
CA ILE A 138 -11.15 -1.19 -3.50
C ILE A 138 -12.42 -0.72 -2.77
N GLY A 139 -12.74 0.57 -2.90
CA GLY A 139 -13.87 1.20 -2.21
C GLY A 139 -13.56 1.67 -0.79
N PHE A 140 -12.36 1.37 -0.27
CA PHE A 140 -11.90 1.92 1.01
C PHE A 140 -11.77 3.45 0.92
N ARG A 141 -12.18 4.14 1.99
CA ARG A 141 -12.06 5.59 2.14
C ARG A 141 -10.73 5.92 2.80
N LEU A 142 -9.74 6.22 1.98
CA LEU A 142 -8.39 6.61 2.41
C LEU A 142 -8.42 8.05 2.91
N GLN A 143 -8.04 8.25 4.17
CA GLN A 143 -7.96 9.57 4.77
C GLN A 143 -6.67 10.27 4.34
N VAL A 144 -6.79 11.54 3.93
CA VAL A 144 -5.67 12.33 3.41
C VAL A 144 -5.39 13.50 4.36
N PRO A 145 -4.28 13.47 5.12
CA PRO A 145 -3.86 14.60 5.92
C PRO A 145 -3.27 15.73 5.07
N GLU A 146 -3.12 16.90 5.68
CA GLU A 146 -2.31 17.99 5.11
C GLU A 146 -0.89 17.49 4.73
N SER A 147 -0.35 18.03 3.63
CA SER A 147 0.98 17.63 3.14
C SER A 147 2.08 17.94 4.15
N LEU A 148 3.13 17.12 4.16
CA LEU A 148 4.38 17.44 4.87
C LEU A 148 5.22 18.49 4.12
N LEU A 149 4.96 18.67 2.81
CA LEU A 149 5.64 19.68 2.00
C LEU A 149 5.08 21.06 2.32
N SER A 150 5.99 22.02 2.41
CA SER A 150 5.65 23.44 2.44
C SER A 150 5.27 23.92 1.04
N ASP A 151 4.73 25.13 0.93
CA ASP A 151 4.31 25.73 -0.35
C ASP A 151 5.43 25.81 -1.40
N ASP A 152 6.70 25.85 -0.96
CA ASP A 152 7.89 25.88 -1.82
C ASP A 152 8.42 24.47 -2.18
N GLY A 153 7.70 23.41 -1.80
CA GLY A 153 8.09 22.01 -2.05
C GLY A 153 9.20 21.51 -1.13
N THR A 154 9.50 22.19 -0.02
CA THR A 154 10.52 21.77 0.94
C THR A 154 9.92 21.09 2.18
N LEU A 155 10.74 20.24 2.83
CA LEU A 155 10.39 19.60 4.09
C LEU A 155 11.12 20.28 5.26
N SER A 156 10.38 20.71 6.27
CA SER A 156 10.98 21.16 7.54
C SER A 156 11.67 20.02 8.27
N SER A 157 12.63 20.31 9.16
CA SER A 157 13.32 19.26 9.94
C SER A 157 12.36 18.40 10.77
N GLY A 158 11.29 18.99 11.31
CA GLY A 158 10.24 18.24 12.01
C GLY A 158 9.45 17.32 11.07
N ALA A 159 9.13 17.79 9.87
CA ALA A 159 8.46 16.98 8.84
C ALA A 159 9.36 15.82 8.37
N VAL A 160 10.67 16.06 8.20
CA VAL A 160 11.64 14.99 7.89
C VAL A 160 11.68 13.96 9.01
N SER A 161 11.78 14.38 10.26
CA SER A 161 11.80 13.44 11.39
C SER A 161 10.53 12.59 11.46
N HIS A 162 9.36 13.21 11.27
CA HIS A 162 8.07 12.51 11.22
C HIS A 162 8.00 11.53 10.06
N LEU A 163 8.45 11.95 8.87
CA LEU A 163 8.48 11.12 7.68
C LEU A 163 9.37 9.89 7.92
N LEU A 164 10.56 10.06 8.48
CA LEU A 164 11.46 8.94 8.78
C LEU A 164 10.86 7.95 9.79
N ASP A 165 10.07 8.42 10.76
CA ASP A 165 9.26 7.52 11.61
C ASP A 165 8.25 6.72 10.77
N SER A 166 7.56 7.40 9.85
CA SER A 166 6.60 6.77 8.93
C SER A 166 7.26 5.70 8.04
N TYR A 167 8.51 5.92 7.61
CA TYR A 167 9.33 4.94 6.90
C TYR A 167 9.63 3.69 7.76
N VAL A 168 10.00 3.88 9.03
CA VAL A 168 10.22 2.75 9.97
C VAL A 168 8.92 1.97 10.21
N ILE A 169 7.78 2.66 10.32
CA ILE A 169 6.46 2.04 10.47
C ILE A 169 6.11 1.17 9.24
N ALA A 170 6.29 1.70 8.04
CA ALA A 170 6.04 0.94 6.80
C ALA A 170 7.04 -0.22 6.62
N TYR A 171 8.31 -0.03 7.01
CA TYR A 171 9.32 -1.10 7.03
C TYR A 171 8.87 -2.27 7.91
N ARG A 172 8.40 -1.99 9.13
CA ARG A 172 7.91 -3.01 10.06
C ARG A 172 6.70 -3.75 9.49
N ALA A 173 5.78 -3.05 8.84
CA ALA A 173 4.64 -3.68 8.18
C ALA A 173 5.09 -4.69 7.10
N TYR A 174 6.07 -4.32 6.28
CA TYR A 174 6.64 -5.27 5.31
C TYR A 174 7.33 -6.46 5.95
N ARG A 175 8.07 -6.27 7.06
CA ARG A 175 8.70 -7.39 7.78
C ARG A 175 7.66 -8.31 8.44
N THR A 176 6.57 -7.76 8.98
CA THR A 176 5.45 -8.56 9.50
C THR A 176 4.77 -9.38 8.40
N ALA A 177 4.48 -8.77 7.24
CA ALA A 177 3.93 -9.49 6.09
C ALA A 177 4.90 -10.58 5.58
N GLU A 178 6.19 -10.27 5.52
CA GLU A 178 7.24 -11.22 5.13
C GLU A 178 7.28 -12.45 6.03
N ALA A 179 7.26 -12.25 7.35
CA ALA A 179 7.25 -13.31 8.33
C ALA A 179 5.98 -14.18 8.22
N ALA A 180 4.82 -13.55 8.03
CA ALA A 180 3.55 -14.27 7.84
C ALA A 180 3.56 -15.15 6.58
N PHE A 181 4.12 -14.67 5.47
CA PHE A 181 4.29 -15.48 4.27
C PHE A 181 5.32 -16.60 4.47
N ALA A 182 6.45 -16.32 5.12
CA ALA A 182 7.49 -17.31 5.40
C ALA A 182 6.98 -18.46 6.28
N GLU A 183 6.22 -18.14 7.34
CA GLU A 183 5.65 -19.16 8.22
C GLU A 183 4.68 -20.06 7.45
N ARG A 184 3.74 -19.47 6.70
CA ARG A 184 2.78 -20.24 5.89
C ARG A 184 3.49 -21.07 4.83
N ALA A 185 4.54 -20.55 4.20
CA ALA A 185 5.35 -21.28 3.22
C ALA A 185 6.01 -22.51 3.86
N SER A 186 6.65 -22.34 5.02
CA SER A 186 7.29 -23.43 5.77
C SER A 186 6.28 -24.54 6.15
N ARG A 187 5.07 -24.16 6.56
CA ARG A 187 4.01 -25.11 6.94
C ARG A 187 3.40 -25.86 5.76
N THR A 188 3.32 -25.23 4.58
CA THR A 188 2.58 -25.76 3.42
C THR A 188 3.47 -26.26 2.29
N GLY A 189 4.77 -25.93 2.29
CA GLY A 189 5.68 -26.19 1.17
C GLY A 189 5.37 -25.39 -0.10
N ARG A 190 4.54 -24.34 0.01
CA ARG A 190 4.09 -23.55 -1.15
C ARG A 190 5.13 -22.54 -1.61
N ARG A 191 5.69 -22.78 -2.79
CA ARG A 191 6.72 -21.93 -3.40
C ARG A 191 6.27 -20.51 -3.72
N ASP A 192 5.00 -20.29 -4.02
CA ASP A 192 4.49 -18.95 -4.31
C ASP A 192 4.48 -18.05 -3.06
N LEU A 193 4.25 -18.64 -1.87
CA LEU A 193 4.37 -17.93 -0.59
C LEU A 193 5.82 -17.61 -0.25
N GLU A 194 6.78 -18.49 -0.56
CA GLU A 194 8.21 -18.20 -0.44
C GLU A 194 8.61 -17.00 -1.31
N ILE A 195 8.10 -16.93 -2.54
CA ILE A 195 8.35 -15.81 -3.45
C ILE A 195 7.78 -14.52 -2.87
N ARG A 196 6.53 -14.53 -2.38
CA ARG A 196 5.90 -13.35 -1.75
C ARG A 196 6.66 -12.87 -0.51
N SER A 197 7.12 -13.79 0.33
CA SER A 197 7.97 -13.48 1.49
C SER A 197 9.25 -12.74 1.05
N ARG A 198 9.98 -13.28 0.06
CA ARG A 198 11.19 -12.62 -0.47
C ARG A 198 10.91 -11.24 -1.06
N LEU A 199 9.80 -11.07 -1.77
CA LEU A 199 9.40 -9.78 -2.32
C LEU A 199 9.14 -8.75 -1.21
N LYS A 200 8.47 -9.16 -0.12
CA LYS A 200 8.23 -8.28 1.05
C LYS A 200 9.53 -7.88 1.74
N ARG A 201 10.47 -8.82 1.91
CA ARG A 201 11.82 -8.50 2.41
C ARG A 201 12.53 -7.47 1.54
N SER A 202 12.53 -7.70 0.22
CA SER A 202 13.18 -6.80 -0.72
C SER A 202 12.53 -5.41 -0.71
N ARG A 203 11.19 -5.31 -0.64
CA ARG A 203 10.48 -4.03 -0.47
C ARG A 203 10.88 -3.30 0.81
N ALA A 204 11.00 -4.02 1.92
CA ALA A 204 11.45 -3.45 3.19
C ALA A 204 12.86 -2.83 3.05
N GLN A 205 13.80 -3.56 2.42
CA GLN A 205 15.18 -3.09 2.21
C GLN A 205 15.24 -1.89 1.25
N TRP A 206 14.50 -1.92 0.15
CA TRP A 206 14.39 -0.79 -0.77
C TRP A 206 13.78 0.45 -0.10
N LEU A 207 12.80 0.26 0.78
CA LEU A 207 12.20 1.34 1.53
C LEU A 207 13.23 2.03 2.42
N LEU A 208 14.02 1.26 3.19
CA LEU A 208 15.09 1.81 4.04
C LEU A 208 16.16 2.55 3.22
N TYR A 209 16.60 1.98 2.10
CA TYR A 209 17.50 2.65 1.19
C TYR A 209 16.91 3.98 0.69
N SER A 210 15.64 3.98 0.30
CA SER A 210 14.98 5.17 -0.22
C SER A 210 14.80 6.28 0.82
N ALA A 211 14.78 5.96 2.12
CA ALA A 211 14.73 6.94 3.20
C ALA A 211 16.00 7.81 3.28
N HIS A 212 17.12 7.34 2.73
CA HIS A 212 18.39 8.09 2.73
C HIS A 212 18.33 9.36 1.87
N ARG A 213 17.27 9.54 1.08
CA ARG A 213 16.94 10.83 0.43
C ARG A 213 16.85 11.96 1.45
N PHE A 214 16.35 11.68 2.64
CA PHE A 214 16.03 12.69 3.64
C PHE A 214 17.09 12.83 4.73
N ASP A 215 17.77 11.73 5.07
CA ASP A 215 18.82 11.69 6.10
C ASP A 215 19.84 10.60 5.77
N ASP A 216 21.10 10.98 5.60
CA ASP A 216 22.20 10.08 5.24
C ASP A 216 22.60 9.14 6.40
N THR A 217 22.25 9.48 7.63
CA THR A 217 22.51 8.69 8.82
C THR A 217 21.32 7.82 9.23
N PHE A 218 20.25 7.79 8.42
CA PHE A 218 18.95 7.21 8.80
C PHE A 218 19.04 5.80 9.42
N VAL A 219 19.61 4.81 8.71
CA VAL A 219 19.65 3.42 9.23
C VAL A 219 20.54 3.27 10.46
N ILE A 220 21.58 4.09 10.58
CA ILE A 220 22.49 4.10 11.74
C ILE A 220 21.77 4.72 12.94
N SER A 221 21.10 5.86 12.75
CA SER A 221 20.33 6.54 13.80
C SER A 221 19.15 5.72 14.31
N ARG A 222 18.61 4.83 13.47
CA ARG A 222 17.48 3.93 13.76
C ARG A 222 17.89 2.47 13.93
N ALA A 223 19.16 2.19 14.24
CA ALA A 223 19.66 0.83 14.36
C ALA A 223 18.92 -0.02 15.42
N GLY A 224 18.32 0.61 16.44
CA GLY A 224 17.48 -0.10 17.42
C GLY A 224 16.11 -0.52 16.88
N ASP A 225 15.66 0.07 15.78
CA ASP A 225 14.34 -0.14 15.20
C ASP A 225 14.34 -1.02 13.93
N ILE A 226 15.53 -1.29 13.38
CA ILE A 226 15.76 -1.95 12.08
C ILE A 226 16.60 -3.20 12.29
N ASP A 227 16.27 -4.27 11.55
CA ASP A 227 17.03 -5.53 11.56
C ASP A 227 18.48 -5.30 11.09
N PRO A 228 19.52 -5.68 11.86
CA PRO A 228 20.92 -5.50 11.48
C PRO A 228 21.28 -6.09 10.11
N ASP A 229 20.65 -7.20 9.70
CA ASP A 229 20.88 -7.81 8.39
C ASP A 229 20.37 -6.90 7.26
N ASP A 230 19.23 -6.24 7.47
CA ASP A 230 18.69 -5.28 6.52
C ASP A 230 19.54 -4.01 6.46
N ILE A 231 20.11 -3.55 7.59
CA ILE A 231 21.07 -2.44 7.62
C ILE A 231 22.27 -2.76 6.72
N ALA A 232 22.89 -3.93 6.90
CA ALA A 232 24.05 -4.34 6.09
C ALA A 232 23.73 -4.41 4.59
N VAL A 233 22.52 -4.86 4.22
CA VAL A 233 22.06 -4.86 2.83
C VAL A 233 21.91 -3.43 2.29
N VAL A 234 21.33 -2.52 3.08
CA VAL A 234 21.15 -1.11 2.67
C VAL A 234 22.50 -0.41 2.54
N GLU A 235 23.47 -0.67 3.42
CA GLU A 235 24.85 -0.17 3.28
C GLU A 235 25.51 -0.66 1.98
N SER A 236 25.26 -1.91 1.59
CA SER A 236 25.69 -2.43 0.30
C SER A 236 25.04 -1.68 -0.88
N TYR A 237 23.75 -1.34 -0.77
CA TYR A 237 23.07 -0.54 -1.79
C TYR A 237 23.64 0.87 -1.90
N LEU A 238 23.92 1.54 -0.78
CA LEU A 238 24.55 2.86 -0.77
C LEU A 238 25.94 2.83 -1.39
N THR A 239 26.73 1.81 -1.09
CA THR A 239 28.05 1.61 -1.69
C THR A 239 27.96 1.40 -3.20
N ARG A 240 26.94 0.64 -3.66
CA ARG A 240 26.80 0.24 -5.06
C ARG A 240 26.16 1.30 -5.94
N PHE A 241 25.08 1.92 -5.46
CA PHE A 241 24.22 2.81 -6.24
C PHE A 241 24.40 4.29 -5.85
N GLY A 242 25.14 4.56 -4.78
CA GLY A 242 25.19 5.89 -4.18
C GLY A 242 23.92 6.23 -3.42
N ARG A 243 23.84 7.48 -2.98
CA ARG A 243 22.68 8.02 -2.27
C ARG A 243 21.54 8.29 -3.26
N PRO A 244 20.30 7.90 -2.94
CA PRO A 244 19.16 8.28 -3.75
C PRO A 244 18.89 9.79 -3.62
N GLU A 245 18.56 10.44 -4.73
CA GLU A 245 18.21 11.86 -4.75
C GLU A 245 16.73 12.07 -4.38
N PHE A 246 16.44 13.20 -3.73
CA PHE A 246 15.07 13.68 -3.53
C PHE A 246 14.67 14.55 -4.73
N SER A 247 13.67 14.10 -5.48
CA SER A 247 13.02 14.86 -6.55
C SER A 247 11.50 14.72 -6.44
N LEU A 248 10.77 15.72 -6.93
CA LEU A 248 9.31 15.80 -6.92
C LEU A 248 8.65 15.14 -8.16
N ASP A 249 9.36 14.27 -8.90
CA ASP A 249 8.80 13.67 -10.13
C ASP A 249 7.59 12.74 -9.90
#